data_AF-A0A968Q8Q9-F1
#
_entry.id   AF-A0A968Q8Q9-F1
#
_cell.length_a   1.000
_cell.length_b   1.000
_cell.length_c   1.000
_cell.angle_alpha   90.00
_cell.angle_beta   90.00
_cell.angle_gamma   90.00
#
_symmetry.space_group_name_H-M   'P 1'
#
loop_
_entity.id
_entity.type
_entity.pdbx_description
1 polymer ?
#
loop_
_entity_poly.entity_id
_entity_poly.type
_entity_poly.pdbx_seq_one_letter_code
_entity_poly.pdbx_strand_id
1 'polypeptide(L)' 'MELEVLPALVENKPVLRNLLELCQHDYSQFNGRDVNEHGLFDYPYLDNYNMHHSN' A
#
# COMPACT_ATOMS: atom_id res chain seq x y z
N MET A 1 -5.86 20.20 16.84
CA MET A 1 -5.81 19.38 15.62
C MET A 1 -6.79 18.27 15.82
N GLU A 2 -7.85 18.24 15.02
CA GLU A 2 -8.88 17.20 15.08
C GLU A 2 -8.53 16.14 14.02
N LEU A 3 -8.56 14.88 14.42
CA LEU A 3 -8.23 13.73 13.56
C LEU A 3 -9.52 12.95 13.31
N GLU A 4 -9.88 12.80 12.05
CA GLU A 4 -11.02 12.00 11.62
C GLU A 4 -10.53 10.82 10.78
N VAL A 5 -11.08 9.62 11.06
CA VAL A 5 -10.78 8.40 10.32
C VAL A 5 -11.90 8.15 9.34
N LEU A 6 -11.62 8.31 8.05
CA LEU A 6 -12.56 8.07 6.97
C LEU A 6 -12.31 6.71 6.31
N PRO A 7 -13.36 6.01 5.84
CA PRO A 7 -13.20 4.80 5.06
C PRO A 7 -12.40 5.05 3.77
N ALA A 8 -11.49 4.13 3.43
CA ALA A 8 -10.76 4.20 2.18
C ALA A 8 -11.66 3.82 0.99
N LEU A 9 -11.73 4.70 -0.01
CA LEU A 9 -12.40 4.43 -1.27
C LEU A 9 -11.51 3.60 -2.21
N VAL A 10 -12.12 2.84 -3.12
CA VAL A 10 -11.40 2.04 -4.13
C VAL A 10 -10.46 2.90 -4.98
N GLU A 11 -10.84 4.15 -5.27
CA GLU A 11 -9.99 5.13 -5.97
C GLU A 11 -8.69 5.48 -5.23
N ASN A 12 -8.63 5.26 -3.91
CA ASN A 12 -7.43 5.49 -3.12
C ASN A 12 -6.46 4.31 -3.16
N LYS A 13 -6.80 3.20 -3.84
CA LYS A 13 -5.95 2.02 -3.94
C LYS A 13 -4.55 2.30 -4.49
N PRO A 14 -4.37 3.13 -5.54
CA PRO A 14 -3.04 3.48 -6.03
C PRO A 14 -2.22 4.25 -4.99
N VAL A 15 -2.87 5.11 -4.19
CA VAL A 15 -2.20 5.84 -3.10
C VAL A 15 -1.72 4.86 -2.02
N LEU A 16 -2.59 3.92 -1.60
CA LEU A 16 -2.21 2.89 -0.63
C LEU A 16 -1.05 2.04 -1.15
N ARG A 17 -1.07 1.64 -2.44
CA ARG A 17 0.01 0.90 -3.07
C ARG A 17 1.35 1.63 -2.91
N ASN A 18 1.39 2.91 -3.28
CA ASN A 18 2.62 3.70 -3.20
C ASN A 18 3.14 3.83 -1.76
N LEU A 19 2.26 3.98 -0.78
CA LEU A 19 2.65 4.01 0.63
C LEU A 19 3.23 2.67 1.08
N LEU A 20 2.65 1.55 0.65
CA LEU A 20 3.15 0.23 0.95
C LEU A 20 4.50 -0.05 0.29
N GLU A 21 4.75 0.44 -0.93
CA GLU A 21 6.08 0.35 -1.57
C GLU A 21 7.16 1.03 -0.70
N LEU A 22 6.87 2.23 -0.19
CA LEU A 22 7.79 2.96 0.70
C LEU A 22 8.03 2.19 2.00
N CYS A 23 6.97 1.66 2.61
CA CYS A 23 7.12 0.80 3.79
C CYS A 23 7.97 -0.44 3.48
N GLN A 24 7.70 -1.12 2.36
CA GLN A 24 8.45 -2.31 1.97
C GLN A 24 9.93 -2.01 1.69
N HIS A 25 10.22 -0.87 1.07
CA HIS A 25 11.58 -0.36 0.90
C HIS A 25 12.28 -0.20 2.25
N ASP A 26 11.64 0.43 3.23
CA ASP A 26 12.26 0.63 4.54
C ASP A 26 12.49 -0.71 5.27
N TYR A 27 11.57 -1.67 5.11
CA TYR A 27 11.72 -3.00 5.68
C TYR A 27 12.71 -3.89 4.93
N SER A 28 13.00 -3.59 3.66
CA SER A 28 13.91 -4.39 2.80
C SER A 28 15.29 -4.55 3.43
N GLN A 29 15.75 -3.53 4.16
CA GLN A 29 17.03 -3.52 4.87
C GLN A 29 17.11 -4.59 5.98
N PHE A 30 15.97 -4.96 6.55
CA PHE A 30 15.90 -5.90 7.68
C PHE A 30 15.57 -7.32 7.25
N ASN A 31 14.81 -7.48 6.16
CA ASN A 31 14.35 -8.78 5.68
C ASN A 31 15.05 -9.26 4.40
N GLY A 32 15.90 -8.44 3.79
CA GLY A 32 16.64 -8.76 2.57
C GLY A 32 15.75 -8.90 1.32
N ARG A 33 14.52 -8.38 1.33
CA ARG A 33 13.66 -8.36 0.14
C ARG A 33 14.21 -7.42 -0.92
N ASP A 34 14.05 -7.80 -2.17
CA ASP A 34 14.40 -6.98 -3.33
C ASP A 34 13.17 -6.73 -4.20
N VAL A 35 13.29 -5.82 -5.16
CA VAL A 35 12.27 -5.51 -6.14
C VAL A 35 12.06 -6.65 -7.14
N ASN A 36 10.86 -6.71 -7.70
CA ASN A 36 10.51 -7.64 -8.77
C ASN A 36 11.05 -7.18 -10.14
N GLU A 37 10.72 -7.91 -11.21
CA GLU A 37 11.15 -7.61 -12.60
C GLU A 37 10.73 -6.24 -13.13
N HIS A 38 9.76 -5.58 -12.48
CA HIS A 38 9.29 -4.24 -12.82
C HIS A 38 9.91 -3.14 -11.94
N GLY A 39 10.81 -3.48 -11.02
CA GLY A 39 11.41 -2.54 -10.09
C GLY A 39 10.50 -2.12 -8.94
N LEU A 40 9.51 -2.94 -8.59
CA LEU A 40 8.58 -2.70 -7.48
C LEU A 40 8.79 -3.73 -6.36
N PHE A 41 8.68 -3.31 -5.10
CA PHE A 41 8.65 -4.24 -3.97
C PHE A 41 7.37 -5.06 -3.93
N ASP A 42 6.29 -4.48 -4.46
CA ASP A 42 4.95 -5.02 -4.52
C ASP A 42 4.35 -5.36 -3.16
N TYR A 43 3.03 -5.55 -3.14
CA TYR A 43 2.34 -6.02 -1.94
C TYR A 43 1.27 -7.04 -2.33
N PRO A 44 1.56 -8.35 -2.22
CA PRO A 44 0.68 -9.42 -2.69
C PRO A 44 -0.72 -9.40 -2.09
N TYR A 45 -0.90 -8.76 -0.93
CA TYR A 45 -2.17 -8.69 -0.23
C TYR A 45 -2.88 -7.33 -0.42
N LEU A 46 -2.45 -6.52 -1.39
CA LEU A 46 -3.08 -5.22 -1.65
C LEU A 46 -4.56 -5.38 -2.02
N ASP A 47 -4.87 -6.47 -2.72
CA ASP A 47 -6.25 -6.81 -3.11
C ASP A 47 -7.11 -7.29 -1.93
N ASN A 48 -6.50 -7.68 -0.82
CA ASN A 48 -7.20 -8.09 0.40
C ASN A 48 -7.64 -6.91 1.27
N TYR A 49 -7.27 -5.67 0.92
CA TYR A 49 -7.76 -4.50 1.62
C TYR A 49 -9.22 -4.22 1.24
N ASN A 50 -10.09 -4.25 2.23
CA ASN A 50 -11.51 -3.92 2.07
C ASN A 50 -11.64 -2.40 1.85
N MET A 51 -11.75 -2.02 0.58
CA MET A 51 -12.02 -0.64 0.16
C MET A 51 -13.48 -0.50 -0.25
N HIS A 52 -14.09 0.61 0.13
CA HIS A 52 -15.49 0.87 -0.17
C HIS A 52 -15.63 1.48 -1.57
N HIS A 53 -16.64 1.04 -2.33
CA HIS A 53 -17.02 1.70 -3.57
C HIS A 53 -17.94 2.89 -3.21
N SER A 54 -17.61 4.09 -3.66
CA SER A 54 -18.57 5.21 -3.61
C SER A 54 -19.71 4.90 -4.58
N ASN A 55 -20.94 4.97 -4.09
CA ASN A 55 -22.17 4.70 -4.84
C ASN A 55 -22.78 6.00 -5.35
#